data_AF-A0A1F7QB32-F1
#
_entry.id   AF-A0A1F7QB32-F1
#
_cell.length_a   1.000
_cell.length_b   1.000
_cell.length_c   1.000
_cell.angle_alpha   90.00
_cell.angle_beta   90.00
_cell.angle_gamma   90.00
#
_symmetry.space_group_name_H-M   'P 1'
#
loop_
_entity.id
_entity.type
_entity.pdbx_description
1 polymer ?
#
loop_
_entity_poly.entity_id
_entity_poly.type
_entity_poly.pdbx_seq_one_letter_code
_entity_poly.pdbx_strand_id
1 'polypeptide(L)'
;MSTSKPTETSSQRNENRSLSNANIAEIGGAYYPVRLEWLPRVGDLIQLYSFLDTATGHEPGHRWEVVQVVHELRDVTEKRPEGFHFVTVLVKPSQSSLFE
;
A
#
# COMPACT_ATOMS: atom_id res chain seq x y z
N MET A 1 40.27 -39.78 -4.10
CA MET A 1 40.14 -38.32 -4.27
C MET A 1 38.88 -38.08 -5.06
N SER A 2 37.78 -37.69 -4.41
CA SER A 2 36.58 -37.20 -5.08
C SER A 2 36.16 -35.91 -4.39
N THR A 3 35.96 -34.91 -5.22
CA THR A 3 35.86 -33.48 -4.92
C THR A 3 34.51 -33.08 -4.32
N SER A 4 34.58 -32.03 -3.52
CA SER A 4 33.49 -31.30 -2.85
C SER A 4 32.45 -30.72 -3.82
N LYS A 5 31.25 -30.48 -3.24
CA LYS A 5 30.00 -29.85 -3.71
C LYS A 5 30.11 -28.67 -4.71
N PRO A 6 28.96 -28.30 -5.31
CA PRO A 6 28.33 -27.06 -4.84
C PRO A 6 26.88 -27.22 -4.41
N THR A 7 26.57 -26.47 -3.36
CA THR A 7 25.26 -26.19 -2.79
C THR A 7 24.51 -25.24 -3.72
N GLU A 8 23.33 -25.60 -4.22
CA GLU A 8 22.39 -24.64 -4.78
C GLU A 8 21.30 -24.33 -3.77
N THR A 9 21.50 -23.18 -3.13
CA THR A 9 20.54 -22.45 -2.31
C THR A 9 19.58 -21.74 -3.26
N SER A 10 18.32 -22.15 -3.32
CA SER A 10 17.30 -21.34 -4.00
C SER A 10 15.91 -21.63 -3.48
N SER A 11 15.50 -20.88 -2.45
CA SER A 11 14.15 -20.31 -2.30
C SER A 11 14.02 -19.62 -0.94
N GLN A 12 14.78 -18.56 -0.71
CA GLN A 12 14.30 -17.49 0.17
C GLN A 12 13.21 -16.73 -0.59
N ARG A 13 11.99 -17.29 -0.63
CA ARG A 13 10.81 -16.57 -1.12
C ARG A 13 10.38 -15.58 -0.04
N ASN A 14 10.78 -14.32 -0.21
CA ASN A 14 10.00 -13.11 0.14
C ASN A 14 9.12 -13.18 1.41
N GLU A 15 9.73 -13.30 2.59
CA GLU A 15 9.01 -13.20 3.88
C GLU A 15 8.92 -11.77 4.42
N ASN A 16 8.91 -10.75 3.56
CA ASN A 16 8.84 -9.35 4.02
C ASN A 16 7.93 -8.46 3.16
N ARG A 17 6.74 -8.94 2.82
CA ARG A 17 5.64 -8.02 2.47
C ARG A 17 5.11 -7.41 3.77
N SER A 18 5.79 -6.39 4.28
CA SER A 18 5.31 -5.69 5.48
C SER A 18 3.98 -5.01 5.13
N LEU A 19 2.89 -5.62 5.60
CA LEU A 19 1.57 -5.01 5.55
C LEU A 19 1.65 -3.63 6.21
N SER A 20 1.49 -2.58 5.41
CA SER A 20 1.66 -1.20 5.89
C SER A 20 0.28 -0.62 6.18
N ASN A 21 0.08 -0.13 7.42
CA ASN A 21 -1.06 0.73 7.70
C ASN A 21 -0.91 1.99 6.86
N ALA A 22 -1.98 2.35 6.16
CA ALA A 22 -1.96 3.48 5.25
C ALA A 22 -3.32 4.15 5.17
N ASN A 23 -3.32 5.34 4.58
CA ASN A 23 -4.53 6.00 4.11
C ASN A 23 -4.50 6.11 2.60
N ILE A 24 -5.64 5.89 1.95
CA ILE A 24 -5.90 6.39 0.60
C ILE A 24 -6.70 7.68 0.76
N ALA A 25 -6.21 8.77 0.21
CA ALA A 25 -6.83 10.09 0.33
C ALA A 25 -7.05 10.68 -1.06
N GLU A 26 -8.31 10.94 -1.39
CA GLU A 26 -8.67 11.64 -2.61
C GLU A 26 -8.35 13.14 -2.47
N ILE A 27 -7.78 13.73 -3.51
CA ILE A 27 -7.44 15.16 -3.51
C ILE A 27 -8.73 16.00 -3.37
N GLY A 28 -8.91 16.63 -2.20
CA GLY A 28 -10.09 17.42 -1.89
C GLY A 28 -11.34 16.60 -1.57
N GLY A 29 -11.20 15.29 -1.36
CA GLY A 29 -12.30 14.35 -1.21
C GLY A 29 -12.21 13.48 0.04
N ALA A 30 -12.64 12.23 -0.11
CA ALA A 30 -12.73 11.26 0.98
C ALA A 30 -11.37 10.67 1.38
N TYR A 31 -11.32 10.11 2.58
CA TYR A 31 -10.16 9.37 3.09
C TYR A 31 -10.58 7.97 3.55
N TYR A 32 -9.73 6.99 3.25
CA TYR A 32 -9.98 5.58 3.54
C TYR A 32 -8.79 4.99 4.29
N PRO A 33 -8.93 4.65 5.58
CA PRO A 33 -7.92 3.90 6.29
C PRO A 33 -7.87 2.46 5.76
N VAL A 34 -6.69 2.01 5.34
CA VAL A 34 -6.48 0.71 4.71
C VAL A 34 -5.22 0.02 5.22
N ARG A 35 -5.11 -1.28 4.94
CA ARG A 35 -3.88 -2.05 5.13
C ARG A 35 -3.40 -2.53 3.77
N LEU A 36 -2.23 -2.06 3.35
CA LEU A 36 -1.67 -2.35 2.04
C LEU A 36 -0.77 -3.57 2.08
N GLU A 37 -0.99 -4.54 1.19
CA GLU A 37 -0.08 -5.68 0.98
C GLU A 37 1.21 -5.30 0.25
N TRP A 38 1.16 -4.20 -0.51
CA TRP A 38 2.26 -3.64 -1.28
C TRP A 38 2.05 -2.13 -1.39
N LEU A 39 3.12 -1.35 -1.53
CA LEU A 39 3.04 0.10 -1.65
C LEU A 39 2.82 0.51 -3.12
N PRO A 40 1.69 1.18 -3.46
CA PRO A 40 1.47 1.74 -4.78
C PRO A 40 2.57 2.71 -5.21
N ARG A 41 2.76 2.83 -6.52
CA ARG A 41 3.62 3.83 -7.14
C ARG A 41 2.79 4.93 -7.77
N VAL A 42 3.41 6.09 -7.96
CA VAL A 42 2.78 7.18 -8.72
C VAL A 42 2.48 6.71 -10.14
N GLY A 43 1.26 6.97 -10.61
CA GLY A 43 0.72 6.54 -11.89
C GLY A 43 0.02 5.18 -11.86
N ASP A 44 0.13 4.41 -10.75
CA ASP A 44 -0.59 3.15 -10.64
C ASP A 44 -2.11 3.38 -10.62
N LEU A 45 -2.83 2.51 -11.30
CA LEU A 45 -4.28 2.47 -11.27
C LEU A 45 -4.71 1.56 -10.12
N ILE A 46 -5.55 2.06 -9.22
CA ILE A 46 -6.05 1.30 -8.07
C ILE A 46 -7.58 1.29 -8.05
N GLN A 47 -8.13 0.16 -7.62
CA GLN A 47 -9.56 0.02 -7.34
C GLN A 47 -9.74 -0.30 -5.86
N LEU A 48 -10.60 0.44 -5.18
CA LEU A 48 -10.95 0.22 -3.79
C LEU A 48 -12.44 -0.13 -3.70
N TYR A 49 -12.76 -1.16 -2.91
CA TYR A 49 -14.12 -1.46 -2.52
C TYR A 49 -14.31 -1.11 -1.04
N SER A 50 -15.22 -0.20 -0.74
CA SER A 50 -15.48 0.29 0.61
C SER A 50 -16.69 -0.42 1.23
N PHE A 51 -16.42 -1.26 2.23
CA PHE A 51 -17.47 -1.85 3.06
C PHE A 51 -18.21 -0.80 3.90
N LEU A 52 -17.55 0.30 4.25
CA LEU A 52 -18.16 1.42 4.95
C LEU A 52 -19.22 2.11 4.08
N ASP A 53 -18.88 2.37 2.82
CA ASP A 53 -19.80 2.98 1.86
C ASP A 53 -20.98 2.04 1.59
N THR A 54 -20.72 0.74 1.49
CA THR A 54 -21.78 -0.28 1.36
C THR A 54 -22.74 -0.23 2.56
N ALA A 55 -22.21 -0.16 3.78
CA ALA A 55 -23.01 -0.13 5.01
C ALA A 55 -23.81 1.17 5.18
N THR A 56 -23.35 2.27 4.56
CA THR A 56 -23.98 3.60 4.63
C THR A 56 -24.84 3.94 3.41
N GLY A 57 -24.91 3.05 2.42
CA GLY A 57 -25.73 3.22 1.20
C GLY A 57 -25.10 4.13 0.14
N HIS A 58 -23.79 4.34 0.20
CA HIS A 58 -23.00 5.06 -0.80
C HIS A 58 -22.40 4.10 -1.83
N GLU A 59 -21.98 4.63 -2.99
CA GLU A 59 -21.29 3.85 -4.03
C GLU A 59 -19.98 3.27 -3.45
N PRO A 60 -19.83 1.93 -3.38
CA PRO A 60 -18.70 1.33 -2.69
C PRO A 60 -17.46 1.19 -3.57
N GLY A 61 -17.62 1.23 -4.90
CA GLY A 61 -16.54 1.05 -5.86
C GLY A 61 -15.87 2.37 -6.21
N HIS A 62 -14.59 2.49 -5.87
CA HIS A 62 -13.77 3.65 -6.20
C HIS A 62 -12.64 3.25 -7.14
N ARG A 63 -12.42 4.05 -8.19
CA ARG A 63 -11.41 3.82 -9.22
C ARG A 63 -10.54 5.05 -9.35
N TRP A 64 -9.25 4.89 -9.08
CA TRP A 64 -8.34 6.01 -8.99
C TRP A 64 -7.00 5.77 -9.68
N GLU A 65 -6.32 6.88 -9.95
CA GLU A 65 -4.91 6.92 -10.32
C GLU A 65 -4.12 7.52 -9.14
N VAL A 66 -3.01 6.87 -8.77
CA VAL A 66 -2.13 7.35 -7.70
C VAL A 66 -1.35 8.56 -8.19
N VAL A 67 -1.50 9.69 -7.49
CA VAL A 67 -0.83 10.95 -7.82
C VAL A 67 0.44 11.11 -7.01
N GLN A 68 0.44 10.69 -5.75
CA GLN A 68 1.59 10.85 -4.86
C GLN A 68 1.54 9.82 -3.74
N VAL A 69 2.71 9.43 -3.25
CA VAL A 69 2.85 8.59 -2.06
C VAL A 69 3.68 9.35 -1.04
N VAL A 70 3.09 9.60 0.13
CA VAL A 70 3.71 10.37 1.21
C VAL A 70 4.02 9.42 2.36
N HIS A 71 5.28 9.40 2.79
CA HIS A 71 5.74 8.59 3.92
C HIS A 71 5.90 9.50 5.13
N GLU A 72 5.14 9.24 6.18
CA GLU A 72 5.38 9.83 7.50
C GLU A 72 6.30 8.91 8.29
N LEU A 73 7.47 9.42 8.65
CA LEU A 73 8.50 8.71 9.40
C LEU A 73 8.76 9.46 10.71
N ARG A 74 8.77 8.74 11.83
CA ARG A 74 9.27 9.27 13.11
C ARG A 74 10.35 8.34 13.64
N ASP A 75 11.41 8.96 14.13
CA ASP A 75 12.58 8.28 14.64
C ASP A 75 12.30 7.57 15.98
N VAL A 76 13.21 6.66 16.31
CA VAL A 76 13.22 5.97 17.59
C VAL A 76 13.88 6.86 18.63
N THR A 77 13.31 6.90 19.83
CA THR A 77 13.94 7.55 20.98
C THR A 77 13.99 6.56 22.13
N GLU A 78 14.82 6.81 23.15
CA GLU A 78 14.84 5.97 24.36
C GLU A 78 13.45 5.83 25.02
N LYS A 79 12.57 6.84 24.83
CA LYS A 79 11.18 6.85 25.33
C LYS A 79 10.16 6.22 24.38
N ARG A 80 10.52 6.02 23.11
CA ARG A 80 9.71 5.38 22.07
C ARG A 80 10.61 4.49 21.22
N PRO A 81 10.85 3.24 21.65
CA PRO A 81 11.75 2.33 20.96
C PRO A 81 11.17 1.83 19.63
N GLU A 82 9.85 1.90 19.48
CA GLU A 82 9.16 1.64 18.23
C GLU A 82 9.08 2.93 17.41
N GLY A 83 9.79 2.97 16.29
CA GLY A 83 9.68 4.04 15.31
C GLY A 83 8.28 4.05 14.70
N PHE A 84 7.93 5.13 14.00
CA PHE A 84 6.64 5.22 13.32
C PHE A 84 6.85 5.31 11.82
N HIS A 85 6.16 4.45 11.08
CA HIS A 85 6.06 4.54 9.63
C HIS A 85 4.60 4.39 9.22
N PHE A 86 4.06 5.44 8.60
CA PHE A 86 2.71 5.47 8.06
C PHE A 86 2.71 6.05 6.66
N VAL A 87 1.87 5.51 5.78
CA VAL A 87 1.83 5.93 4.37
C VAL A 87 0.49 6.58 4.05
N THR A 88 0.52 7.69 3.32
CA THR A 88 -0.67 8.26 2.68
C THR A 88 -0.49 8.20 1.17
N VAL A 89 -1.40 7.52 0.50
CA VAL A 89 -1.48 7.44 -0.97
C VAL A 89 -2.51 8.48 -1.41
N LEU A 90 -2.03 9.53 -2.08
CA LEU A 90 -2.88 10.57 -2.66
C LEU A 90 -3.34 10.15 -4.05
N VAL A 91 -4.63 10.29 -4.30
CA VAL A 91 -5.28 9.77 -5.50
C VAL A 91 -6.25 10.76 -6.13
N LYS A 92 -6.57 10.54 -7.40
CA LYS A 92 -7.61 11.26 -8.16
C LYS A 92 -8.52 10.28 -8.90
N PRO A 93 -9.78 10.63 -9.21
CA PRO A 93 -10.64 9.84 -10.11
C PRO A 93 -9.92 9.42 -11.39
N SER A 94 -9.94 8.12 -11.67
CA SER A 94 -9.32 7.60 -12.89
C SER A 94 -10.20 7.90 -14.11
N GLN A 95 -9.56 8.29 -15.20
CA GLN A 95 -10.18 8.39 -16.54
C GLN A 95 -9.73 7.23 -17.46
N SER A 96 -9.02 6.24 -16.90
CA SER A 96 -8.51 5.11 -17.66
C SER A 96 -9.64 4.15 -18.05
N SER A 97 -9.69 3.77 -19.32
CA SER A 97 -10.61 2.73 -19.82
C SER A 97 -10.27 1.32 -19.32
N LEU A 98 -9.13 1.14 -18.65
CA LEU A 98 -8.74 -0.16 -18.10
C LEU A 98 -9.63 -0.66 -16.94
N PHE A 99 -10.55 0.19 -16.47
CA PHE A 99 -11.53 -0.19 -15.45
C PHE A 99 -12.91 -0.55 -16.04
N GLU A 100 -13.10 -0.52 -17.37
CA GLU A 100 -14.36 -0.87 -18.04
C GLU A 100 -14.70 -2.36 -17.98
#